data_AF-A0AAU9S3Y1-F1
#
_entry.id   AF-A0AAU9S3Y1-F1
#
_cell.length_a   1.000
_cell.length_b   1.000
_cell.length_c   1.000
_cell.angle_alpha   90.00
_cell.angle_beta   90.00
_cell.angle_gamma   90.00
#
_symmetry.space_group_name_H-M   'P 1'
#
loop_
_entity.id
_entity.type
_entity.pdbx_description
1 polymer ?
#
loop_
_entity_poly.entity_id
_entity_poly.type
_entity_poly.pdbx_seq_one_letter_code
_entity_poly.pdbx_strand_id
1 'polypeptide(L)'
;MRREGAKGDEIIEALIANSKTFDKKFQLSQEKYKLKKQKKYAPKLLLRRPFARSICEAYFKKYPARIGFLRVDALSLLLTMANVTAYSDVLVVDMVGGLVTGAVAERLGGTGYVCNTYKGNSPYPVEMVRMFNFSDKVIERIVQSSINELSSAKTASPEENNQQEGVYNSEINISEPSTSDMVEDTPVTAEATVVDIVVPESKIIKSPKAGANASKEAIEMWKENGFSSLIMAAQDQDPWSLAKDVLPLLSYSAPFAIYHQYLQPLATCMHNLQQGKMAINLQITEPWLREYQVLPSRSHPHMQMSSFGGYVLSGIRISTT
;
A
#
# COMPACT_ATOMS: atom_id res chain seq x y z
N MET A 1 -41.72 -14.67 -7.27
CA MET A 1 -41.22 -13.54 -6.44
C MET A 1 -39.88 -12.94 -6.91
N ARG A 2 -38.73 -13.64 -6.86
CA ARG A 2 -37.43 -13.02 -7.27
C ARG A 2 -37.41 -12.59 -8.75
N ARG A 3 -37.90 -13.44 -9.65
CA ARG A 3 -38.00 -13.13 -11.10
C ARG A 3 -39.03 -12.04 -11.38
N GLU A 4 -39.98 -11.84 -10.47
CA GLU A 4 -41.02 -10.79 -10.56
C GLU A 4 -40.53 -9.45 -9.97
N GLY A 5 -39.30 -9.35 -9.47
CA GLY A 5 -38.78 -8.11 -8.88
C GLY A 5 -39.35 -7.75 -7.51
N ALA A 6 -39.97 -8.70 -6.80
CA ALA A 6 -40.51 -8.48 -5.46
C ALA A 6 -39.42 -8.00 -4.47
N LYS A 7 -39.79 -7.17 -3.50
CA LYS A 7 -38.83 -6.63 -2.53
C LYS A 7 -38.27 -7.75 -1.64
N GLY A 8 -37.03 -7.55 -1.19
CA GLY A 8 -36.36 -8.51 -0.32
C GLY A 8 -37.14 -8.79 0.96
N ASP A 9 -37.75 -7.77 1.55
CA ASP A 9 -38.54 -7.87 2.78
C ASP A 9 -39.84 -8.68 2.55
N GLU A 10 -40.54 -8.45 1.44
CA GLU A 10 -41.74 -9.21 1.05
C GLU A 10 -41.44 -10.71 0.88
N ILE A 11 -40.28 -11.03 0.29
CA ILE A 11 -39.83 -12.43 0.14
C ILE A 11 -39.55 -13.04 1.52
N ILE A 12 -39.00 -12.28 2.47
CA ILE A 12 -38.70 -12.76 3.81
C ILE A 12 -40.01 -13.02 4.58
N GLU A 13 -40.98 -12.13 4.49
CA GLU A 13 -42.31 -12.28 5.11
C GLU A 13 -43.05 -13.49 4.55
N ALA A 14 -43.08 -13.66 3.23
CA ALA A 14 -43.66 -14.84 2.60
C ALA A 14 -42.96 -16.13 3.05
N LEU A 15 -41.64 -16.12 3.23
CA LEU A 15 -40.88 -17.27 3.74
C LEU A 15 -41.12 -17.57 5.22
N ILE A 16 -41.52 -16.57 6.01
CA ILE A 16 -41.92 -16.75 7.41
C ILE A 16 -43.33 -17.34 7.46
N ALA A 17 -44.28 -16.75 6.73
CA ALA A 17 -45.67 -17.20 6.66
C ALA A 17 -45.81 -18.66 6.19
N ASN A 18 -44.96 -19.09 5.24
CA ASN A 18 -44.96 -20.47 4.75
C ASN A 18 -44.20 -21.47 5.64
N SER A 19 -43.61 -21.03 6.75
CA SER A 19 -42.78 -21.89 7.60
C SER A 19 -43.56 -22.47 8.78
N LYS A 20 -43.98 -23.75 8.65
CA LYS A 20 -44.70 -24.51 9.70
C LYS A 20 -43.97 -24.61 11.06
N THR A 21 -42.66 -24.35 11.09
CA THR A 21 -41.82 -24.49 12.29
C THR A 21 -41.37 -23.16 12.87
N PHE A 22 -41.66 -22.02 12.21
CA PHE A 22 -41.09 -20.74 12.62
C PHE A 22 -41.64 -20.28 13.97
N ASP A 23 -42.95 -20.33 14.17
CA ASP A 23 -43.59 -19.87 15.42
C ASP A 23 -43.24 -20.75 16.61
N LYS A 24 -42.93 -22.03 16.37
CA LYS A 24 -42.50 -22.98 17.42
C LYS A 24 -41.04 -22.77 17.87
N LYS A 25 -40.26 -21.96 17.14
CA LYS A 25 -38.85 -21.70 17.49
C LYS A 25 -38.76 -20.69 18.62
N PHE A 26 -37.76 -20.87 19.48
CA PHE A 26 -37.35 -19.85 20.44
C PHE A 26 -37.00 -18.52 19.74
N GLN A 27 -37.22 -17.40 20.42
CA GLN A 27 -37.06 -16.05 19.87
C GLN A 27 -35.68 -15.82 19.21
N LEU A 28 -34.59 -16.25 19.85
CA LEU A 28 -33.24 -16.12 19.26
C LEU A 28 -33.06 -16.93 17.97
N SER A 29 -33.74 -18.08 17.85
CA SER A 29 -33.72 -18.90 16.64
C SER A 29 -34.54 -18.25 15.51
N GLN A 30 -35.63 -17.56 15.86
CA GLN A 30 -36.40 -16.76 14.90
C GLN A 30 -35.56 -15.58 14.37
N GLU A 31 -34.87 -14.84 15.23
CA GLU A 31 -33.97 -13.75 14.83
C GLU A 31 -32.84 -14.25 13.93
N LYS A 32 -32.17 -15.35 14.30
CA LYS A 32 -31.11 -15.97 13.49
C LYS A 32 -31.63 -16.37 12.11
N TYR A 33 -32.86 -16.88 12.03
CA TYR A 33 -33.51 -17.18 10.76
C TYR A 33 -33.76 -15.91 9.95
N LYS A 34 -34.35 -14.87 10.55
CA LYS A 34 -34.59 -13.57 9.90
C LYS A 34 -33.29 -12.98 9.34
N LEU A 35 -32.21 -12.91 10.14
CA LEU A 35 -30.91 -12.42 9.72
C LEU A 35 -30.31 -13.24 8.56
N LYS A 36 -30.45 -14.57 8.59
CA LYS A 36 -30.00 -15.45 7.49
C LYS A 36 -30.77 -15.19 6.20
N LYS A 37 -32.08 -14.93 6.27
CA LYS A 37 -32.90 -14.60 5.10
C LYS A 37 -32.60 -13.17 4.62
N GLN A 38 -32.50 -12.20 5.51
CA GLN A 38 -32.09 -10.83 5.18
C GLN A 38 -30.77 -10.80 4.41
N LYS A 39 -29.73 -11.48 4.89
CA LYS A 39 -28.44 -11.59 4.19
C LYS A 39 -28.54 -12.15 2.76
N LYS A 40 -29.56 -12.98 2.48
CA LYS A 40 -29.73 -13.66 1.19
C LYS A 40 -30.72 -12.95 0.23
N TYR A 41 -31.74 -12.28 0.76
CA TYR A 41 -32.86 -11.73 -0.01
C TYR A 41 -32.93 -10.20 0.03
N ALA A 42 -32.39 -9.56 1.07
CA ALA A 42 -32.36 -8.11 1.24
C ALA A 42 -30.94 -7.65 1.67
N PRO A 43 -29.91 -7.88 0.83
CA PRO A 43 -28.56 -7.42 1.14
C PRO A 43 -28.54 -5.89 1.18
N LYS A 44 -27.98 -5.32 2.26
CA LYS A 44 -27.78 -3.88 2.42
C LYS A 44 -26.30 -3.58 2.25
N LEU A 45 -25.99 -2.57 1.45
CA LEU A 45 -24.63 -2.06 1.26
C LEU A 45 -24.47 -0.77 2.03
N LEU A 46 -23.35 -0.63 2.74
CA LEU A 46 -23.00 0.59 3.45
C LEU A 46 -21.71 1.13 2.85
N LEU A 47 -21.81 2.32 2.24
CA LEU A 47 -20.64 3.02 1.72
C LEU A 47 -19.89 3.67 2.88
N ARG A 48 -18.59 3.40 2.96
CA ARG A 48 -17.68 3.98 3.95
C ARG A 48 -16.50 4.60 3.23
N ARG A 49 -15.98 5.67 3.80
CA ARG A 49 -14.73 6.28 3.33
C ARG A 49 -13.59 5.26 3.46
N PRO A 50 -12.67 5.17 2.48
CA PRO A 50 -11.46 4.36 2.62
C PRO A 50 -10.49 5.01 3.61
N PHE A 51 -9.91 4.17 4.47
CA PHE A 51 -8.83 4.48 5.41
C PHE A 51 -8.03 3.19 5.68
N ALA A 52 -6.83 3.32 6.23
CA ALA A 52 -5.83 2.25 6.37
C ALA A 52 -6.42 0.95 6.91
N ARG A 53 -7.20 1.05 8.00
CA ARG A 53 -7.85 -0.10 8.62
C ARG A 53 -8.87 -0.78 7.70
N SER A 54 -9.76 -0.02 7.04
CA SER A 54 -10.76 -0.61 6.13
C SER A 54 -10.12 -1.29 4.92
N ILE A 55 -9.05 -0.72 4.38
CA ILE A 55 -8.31 -1.28 3.23
C ILE A 55 -7.58 -2.54 3.68
N CYS A 56 -6.86 -2.50 4.80
CA CYS A 56 -6.17 -3.66 5.39
C CYS A 56 -7.14 -4.81 5.67
N GLU A 57 -8.27 -4.56 6.35
CA GLU A 57 -9.29 -5.57 6.64
C GLU A 57 -9.88 -6.19 5.35
N ALA A 58 -10.15 -5.37 4.33
CA ALA A 58 -10.66 -5.84 3.05
C ALA A 58 -9.67 -6.75 2.31
N TYR A 59 -8.39 -6.34 2.25
CA TYR A 59 -7.32 -7.11 1.61
C TYR A 59 -6.99 -8.37 2.40
N PHE A 60 -6.91 -8.30 3.73
CA PHE A 60 -6.66 -9.48 4.57
C PHE A 60 -7.75 -10.55 4.37
N LYS A 61 -9.01 -10.14 4.21
CA LYS A 61 -10.12 -11.07 3.99
C LYS A 61 -10.18 -11.63 2.56
N LYS A 62 -9.82 -10.84 1.55
CA LYS A 62 -9.98 -11.23 0.13
C LYS A 62 -8.70 -11.74 -0.53
N TYR A 63 -7.56 -11.13 -0.25
CA TYR A 63 -6.25 -11.38 -0.86
C TYR A 63 -5.11 -11.26 0.18
N PRO A 64 -5.08 -12.09 1.24
CA PRO A 64 -4.12 -11.93 2.33
C PRO A 64 -2.65 -12.03 1.88
N ALA A 65 -2.36 -12.87 0.88
CA ALA A 65 -1.01 -13.04 0.35
C ALA A 65 -0.43 -11.74 -0.25
N ARG A 66 -1.27 -10.87 -0.87
CA ARG A 66 -0.80 -9.60 -1.47
C ARG A 66 -0.29 -8.61 -0.43
N ILE A 67 -0.73 -8.73 0.81
CA ILE A 67 -0.30 -7.86 1.92
C ILE A 67 0.62 -8.59 2.90
N GLY A 68 1.21 -9.72 2.48
CA GLY A 68 2.09 -10.51 3.35
C GLY A 68 1.41 -11.03 4.61
N PHE A 69 0.11 -11.30 4.54
CA PHE A 69 -0.73 -11.70 5.69
C PHE A 69 -0.74 -10.68 6.85
N LEU A 70 -0.47 -9.39 6.55
CA LEU A 70 -0.50 -8.31 7.53
C LEU A 70 -1.95 -8.06 8.00
N ARG A 71 -2.23 -8.35 9.27
CA ARG A 71 -3.52 -8.07 9.90
C ARG A 71 -3.57 -6.65 10.48
N VAL A 72 -4.77 -6.11 10.66
CA VAL A 72 -4.99 -4.71 11.08
C VAL A 72 -4.34 -4.34 12.41
N ASP A 73 -4.32 -5.25 13.37
CA ASP A 73 -3.66 -5.09 14.67
C ASP A 73 -2.14 -5.07 14.53
N ALA A 74 -1.56 -5.93 13.68
CA ALA A 74 -0.14 -5.89 13.34
C ALA A 74 0.26 -4.62 12.60
N LEU A 75 -0.55 -4.13 11.65
CA LEU A 75 -0.35 -2.84 11.01
C LEU A 75 -0.39 -1.69 12.03
N SER A 76 -1.35 -1.72 12.97
CA SER A 76 -1.47 -0.70 14.02
C SER A 76 -0.27 -0.71 14.97
N LEU A 77 0.20 -1.90 15.35
CA LEU A 77 1.41 -2.09 16.16
C LEU A 77 2.64 -1.57 15.42
N LEU A 78 2.79 -1.90 14.13
CA LEU A 78 3.91 -1.46 13.28
C LEU A 78 4.02 0.07 13.22
N LEU A 79 2.90 0.75 12.93
CA LEU A 79 2.84 2.22 12.88
C LEU A 79 3.14 2.87 14.24
N THR A 80 2.72 2.23 15.33
CA THR A 80 2.92 2.73 16.70
C THR A 80 4.37 2.54 17.15
N MET A 81 4.95 1.37 16.90
CA MET A 81 6.34 1.05 17.28
C MET A 81 7.36 1.89 16.50
N ALA A 82 7.05 2.26 15.26
CA ALA A 82 7.85 3.20 14.47
C ALA A 82 7.58 4.68 14.80
N ASN A 83 6.67 4.99 15.73
CA ASN A 83 6.34 6.35 16.17
C ASN A 83 5.96 7.31 15.01
N VAL A 84 5.13 6.84 14.06
CA VAL A 84 4.71 7.67 12.92
C VAL A 84 3.82 8.83 13.39
N THR A 85 4.34 10.04 13.23
CA THR A 85 3.74 11.28 13.74
C THR A 85 3.84 12.40 12.70
N ALA A 86 3.01 13.43 12.83
CA ALA A 86 3.09 14.59 11.94
C ALA A 86 4.51 15.21 11.96
N TYR A 87 4.93 15.77 10.82
CA TYR A 87 6.27 16.36 10.61
C TYR A 87 7.46 15.39 10.65
N SER A 88 7.22 14.09 10.77
CA SER A 88 8.27 13.08 10.73
C SER A 88 8.59 12.69 9.28
N ASP A 89 9.87 12.58 8.95
CA ASP A 89 10.32 11.99 7.68
C ASP A 89 10.54 10.49 7.88
N VAL A 90 9.65 9.70 7.28
CA VAL A 90 9.54 8.25 7.50
C VAL A 90 10.14 7.52 6.31
N LEU A 91 11.12 6.66 6.58
CA LEU A 91 11.65 5.72 5.60
C LEU A 91 10.79 4.46 5.60
N VAL A 92 10.32 4.05 4.42
CA VAL A 92 9.44 2.90 4.27
C VAL A 92 10.05 1.92 3.27
N VAL A 93 10.05 0.63 3.60
CA VAL A 93 10.29 -0.45 2.63
C VAL A 93 8.99 -1.23 2.48
N ASP A 94 8.22 -0.92 1.44
CA ASP A 94 6.89 -1.50 1.21
C ASP A 94 6.89 -2.46 0.01
N MET A 95 6.88 -3.77 0.28
CA MET A 95 6.64 -4.82 -0.72
C MET A 95 5.22 -5.40 -0.61
N VAL A 96 4.30 -4.71 0.08
CA VAL A 96 2.90 -5.13 0.30
C VAL A 96 1.91 -4.28 -0.51
N GLY A 97 2.35 -3.85 -1.69
CA GLY A 97 1.52 -3.15 -2.69
C GLY A 97 1.19 -1.69 -2.35
N GLY A 98 1.90 -1.08 -1.41
CA GLY A 98 1.67 0.32 -0.99
C GLY A 98 0.72 0.47 0.19
N LEU A 99 0.30 -0.62 0.84
CA LEU A 99 -0.59 -0.56 2.01
C LEU A 99 0.05 0.20 3.17
N VAL A 100 1.32 -0.10 3.47
CA VAL A 100 2.06 0.51 4.58
C VAL A 100 2.39 1.96 4.24
N THR A 101 2.83 2.23 3.01
CA THR A 101 3.07 3.58 2.49
C THR A 101 1.83 4.46 2.63
N GLY A 102 0.66 3.95 2.23
CA GLY A 102 -0.61 4.66 2.39
C GLY A 102 -0.99 4.87 3.85
N ALA A 103 -0.81 3.87 4.72
CA ALA A 103 -1.10 3.99 6.14
C ALA A 103 -0.21 5.02 6.86
N VAL A 104 1.07 5.11 6.48
CA VAL A 104 2.00 6.15 6.96
C VAL A 104 1.54 7.52 6.47
N ALA A 105 1.25 7.67 5.18
CA ALA A 105 0.78 8.94 4.61
C ALA A 105 -0.52 9.44 5.25
N GLU A 106 -1.45 8.53 5.58
CA GLU A 106 -2.68 8.85 6.32
C GLU A 106 -2.37 9.45 7.71
N ARG A 107 -1.37 8.89 8.42
CA ARG A 107 -0.94 9.37 9.75
C ARG A 107 -0.20 10.70 9.69
N LEU A 108 0.59 10.92 8.65
CA LEU A 108 1.32 12.17 8.43
C LEU A 108 0.41 13.33 8.00
N GLY A 109 -0.70 13.04 7.31
CA GLY A 109 -1.69 14.05 6.92
C GLY A 109 -1.14 15.13 5.98
N GLY A 110 -0.04 14.84 5.25
CA GLY A 110 0.63 15.79 4.35
C GLY A 110 1.71 16.64 5.01
N THR A 111 2.07 16.34 6.26
CA THR A 111 3.21 16.94 6.96
C THR A 111 4.39 15.97 6.99
N GLY A 112 5.63 16.45 6.82
CA GLY A 112 6.79 15.57 6.64
C GLY A 112 6.78 14.83 5.29
N TYR A 113 7.57 13.77 5.17
CA TYR A 113 7.69 12.95 3.97
C TYR A 113 7.54 11.45 4.25
N VAL A 114 6.96 10.74 3.28
CA VAL A 114 7.02 9.28 3.20
C VAL A 114 7.97 8.93 2.06
N CYS A 115 9.16 8.43 2.39
CA CYS A 115 10.11 7.96 1.39
C CYS A 115 10.04 6.44 1.29
N ASN A 116 9.38 5.93 0.24
CA ASN A 116 9.40 4.49 -0.05
C ASN A 116 10.71 4.14 -0.79
N THR A 117 11.56 3.37 -0.12
CA THR A 117 12.86 2.95 -0.64
C THR A 117 12.82 1.54 -1.19
N TYR A 118 13.70 1.26 -2.15
CA TYR A 118 13.77 -0.03 -2.84
C TYR A 118 15.21 -0.37 -3.22
N LYS A 119 15.45 -1.67 -3.38
CA LYS A 119 16.72 -2.22 -3.85
C LYS A 119 16.58 -2.60 -5.33
N GLY A 120 17.52 -2.16 -6.16
CA GLY A 120 17.52 -2.41 -7.60
C GLY A 120 17.12 -1.18 -8.43
N ASN A 121 16.77 -1.41 -9.71
CA ASN A 121 16.60 -0.33 -10.68
C ASN A 121 15.17 0.25 -10.73
N SER A 122 14.16 -0.51 -10.28
CA SER A 122 12.76 -0.10 -10.33
C SER A 122 12.09 -0.15 -8.95
N PRO A 123 11.26 0.85 -8.61
CA PRO A 123 10.50 0.84 -7.37
C PRO A 123 9.41 -0.23 -7.35
N TYR A 124 9.02 -0.62 -6.14
CA TYR A 124 7.87 -1.51 -5.94
C TYR A 124 6.54 -0.80 -6.22
N PRO A 125 5.53 -1.49 -6.79
CA PRO A 125 4.23 -0.89 -7.08
C PRO A 125 3.50 -0.40 -5.82
N VAL A 126 3.07 0.87 -5.82
CA VAL A 126 2.29 1.50 -4.73
C VAL A 126 0.82 1.70 -5.12
N GLU A 127 0.22 0.70 -5.77
CA GLU A 127 -1.14 0.79 -6.33
C GLU A 127 -2.21 1.02 -5.26
N MET A 128 -2.05 0.44 -4.06
CA MET A 128 -3.03 0.56 -2.98
C MET A 128 -3.18 1.98 -2.46
N VAL A 129 -2.17 2.85 -2.63
CA VAL A 129 -2.23 4.27 -2.22
C VAL A 129 -3.38 5.00 -2.92
N ARG A 130 -3.71 4.63 -4.17
CA ARG A 130 -4.83 5.23 -4.90
C ARG A 130 -6.18 5.00 -4.21
N MET A 131 -6.32 3.89 -3.48
CA MET A 131 -7.56 3.56 -2.78
C MET A 131 -7.83 4.46 -1.57
N PHE A 132 -6.80 5.09 -1.00
CA PHE A 132 -6.95 6.00 0.12
C PHE A 132 -7.59 7.34 -0.28
N ASN A 133 -7.61 7.66 -1.58
CA ASN A 133 -8.18 8.90 -2.11
C ASN A 133 -7.63 10.16 -1.41
N PHE A 134 -6.31 10.24 -1.34
CA PHE A 134 -5.61 11.37 -0.72
C PHE A 134 -5.72 12.66 -1.55
N SER A 135 -5.59 13.81 -0.88
CA SER A 135 -5.45 15.09 -1.56
C SER A 135 -4.07 15.25 -2.18
N ASP A 136 -3.95 16.10 -3.20
CA ASP A 136 -2.68 16.41 -3.89
C ASP A 136 -1.53 16.74 -2.93
N LYS A 137 -1.81 17.53 -1.87
CA LYS A 137 -0.83 17.87 -0.81
C LYS A 137 -0.20 16.66 -0.14
N VAL A 138 -0.95 15.57 0.06
CA VAL A 138 -0.46 14.34 0.68
C VAL A 138 0.28 13.50 -0.34
N ILE A 139 -0.22 13.46 -1.59
CA ILE A 139 0.38 12.70 -2.68
C ILE A 139 1.78 13.24 -3.01
N GLU A 140 1.96 14.55 -3.02
CA GLU A 140 3.27 15.21 -3.23
C GLU A 140 4.31 14.83 -2.18
N ARG A 141 3.89 14.44 -0.97
CA ARG A 141 4.79 14.00 0.11
C ARG A 141 5.14 12.51 0.06
N ILE A 142 4.49 11.74 -0.82
CA ILE A 142 4.77 10.32 -1.02
C ILE A 142 5.76 10.19 -2.17
N VAL A 143 7.03 9.98 -1.82
CA VAL A 143 8.15 9.95 -2.75
C VAL A 143 8.88 8.61 -2.71
N GLN A 144 9.67 8.35 -3.74
CA GLN A 144 10.47 7.14 -3.89
C GLN A 144 11.94 7.49 -4.13
N SER A 145 12.83 6.66 -3.60
CA SER A 145 14.28 6.80 -3.84
C SER A 145 14.95 5.43 -3.71
N SER A 146 15.97 5.16 -4.51
CA SER A 146 16.73 3.92 -4.35
C SER A 146 17.60 3.98 -3.08
N ILE A 147 17.89 2.82 -2.49
CA ILE A 147 18.82 2.71 -1.35
C ILE A 147 20.22 3.24 -1.73
N ASN A 148 20.63 3.07 -3.00
CA ASN A 148 21.94 3.49 -3.50
C ASN A 148 22.06 5.03 -3.55
N GLU A 149 21.00 5.72 -3.98
CA GLU A 149 20.97 7.18 -4.01
C GLU A 149 20.96 7.79 -2.61
N LEU A 150 20.31 7.14 -1.64
CA LEU A 150 20.28 7.59 -0.25
C LEU A 150 21.62 7.34 0.47
N SER A 151 22.29 6.23 0.17
CA SER A 151 23.54 5.82 0.84
C SER A 151 24.82 6.44 0.26
N SER A 152 24.79 6.98 -0.96
CA SER A 152 25.95 7.63 -1.57
C SER A 152 26.29 8.93 -0.84
N ALA A 153 27.20 8.84 0.12
CA ALA A 153 27.89 9.98 0.72
C ALA A 153 28.60 10.79 -0.38
N LYS A 154 28.72 12.12 -0.19
CA LYS A 154 29.43 13.04 -1.08
C LYS A 154 30.89 12.58 -1.32
N THR A 155 31.14 11.69 -2.29
CA THR A 155 32.41 11.65 -3.01
C THR A 155 32.31 12.70 -4.10
N ALA A 156 32.84 13.89 -3.81
CA ALA A 156 33.12 14.87 -4.84
C ALA A 156 34.22 14.31 -5.75
N SER A 157 33.93 14.18 -7.03
CA SER A 157 34.91 14.16 -8.11
C SER A 157 34.24 14.69 -9.39
N PRO A 158 35.02 15.34 -10.28
CA PRO A 158 34.62 16.57 -10.95
C PRO A 158 33.77 16.36 -12.19
N GLU A 159 33.12 17.45 -12.60
CA GLU A 159 32.69 17.69 -13.96
C GLU A 159 33.80 17.34 -14.97
N GLU A 160 33.50 16.47 -15.93
CA GLU A 160 34.07 16.59 -17.27
C GLU A 160 32.94 16.54 -18.29
N ASN A 161 32.80 17.68 -18.97
CA ASN A 161 31.98 17.88 -20.15
C ASN A 161 32.63 17.29 -21.40
N ASN A 162 31.76 16.95 -22.36
CA ASN A 162 31.96 16.86 -23.81
C ASN A 162 32.68 15.62 -24.38
N GLN A 163 31.98 14.90 -25.26
CA GLN A 163 32.07 15.15 -26.70
C GLN A 163 30.92 14.48 -27.48
N GLN A 164 30.42 15.23 -28.47
CA GLN A 164 29.53 14.81 -29.53
C GLN A 164 30.27 13.97 -30.60
N GLU A 165 29.46 13.39 -31.49
CA GLU A 165 29.74 12.95 -32.87
C GLU A 165 29.92 11.45 -33.11
N GLY A 166 29.18 10.96 -34.11
CA GLY A 166 29.30 9.62 -34.64
C GLY A 166 28.11 9.17 -35.48
N VAL A 167 27.71 9.96 -36.48
CA VAL A 167 26.89 9.48 -37.61
C VAL A 167 27.73 8.52 -38.44
N TYR A 168 27.25 7.31 -38.69
CA TYR A 168 27.59 6.53 -39.88
C TYR A 168 26.33 5.83 -40.42
N ASN A 169 25.97 6.21 -41.64
CA ASN A 169 24.98 5.58 -42.51
C ASN A 169 25.60 4.42 -43.29
N SER A 170 24.82 3.37 -43.53
CA SER A 170 24.70 2.54 -44.76
C SER A 170 23.99 1.23 -44.38
N GLU A 171 23.10 0.59 -45.13
CA GLU A 171 22.68 0.71 -46.53
C GLU A 171 21.37 -0.09 -46.73
N ILE A 172 20.63 0.29 -47.77
CA ILE A 172 19.40 -0.32 -48.28
C ILE A 172 19.73 -1.59 -49.07
N ASN A 173 18.90 -2.63 -48.99
CA ASN A 173 18.61 -3.48 -50.16
C ASN A 173 17.25 -4.19 -50.10
N ILE A 174 16.68 -4.33 -51.29
CA ILE A 174 15.28 -4.56 -51.68
C ILE A 174 15.06 -6.05 -52.06
N SER A 175 13.88 -6.64 -51.79
CA SER A 175 13.00 -7.30 -52.78
C SER A 175 11.93 -8.25 -52.15
N GLU A 176 10.68 -8.07 -52.60
CA GLU A 176 9.39 -8.73 -52.29
C GLU A 176 9.22 -10.15 -52.93
N PRO A 177 8.02 -10.78 -53.17
CA PRO A 177 6.61 -10.50 -52.79
C PRO A 177 5.73 -11.73 -52.43
N SER A 178 4.48 -11.51 -51.99
CA SER A 178 3.31 -12.43 -52.20
C SER A 178 1.95 -11.70 -52.04
N THR A 179 1.22 -11.53 -53.16
CA THR A 179 -0.24 -11.67 -53.46
C THR A 179 -1.24 -11.79 -52.28
N SER A 180 -2.49 -11.30 -52.28
CA SER A 180 -3.42 -10.68 -53.26
C SER A 180 -4.71 -10.20 -52.52
N ASP A 181 -5.54 -9.41 -53.24
CA ASP A 181 -6.99 -9.14 -53.06
C ASP A 181 -7.47 -7.77 -52.50
N MET A 182 -7.69 -6.85 -53.46
CA MET A 182 -8.85 -5.97 -53.78
C MET A 182 -9.95 -5.81 -52.70
N VAL A 183 -10.53 -4.63 -52.39
CA VAL A 183 -11.28 -3.68 -53.26
C VAL A 183 -11.46 -2.28 -52.60
N GLU A 184 -11.52 -1.27 -53.48
CA GLU A 184 -12.04 0.14 -53.52
C GLU A 184 -13.11 0.58 -52.46
N ASP A 185 -13.41 1.85 -52.14
CA ASP A 185 -13.18 3.16 -52.78
C ASP A 185 -13.42 4.36 -51.82
N THR A 186 -13.00 5.56 -52.24
CA THR A 186 -13.09 6.91 -51.61
C THR A 186 -14.43 7.64 -51.91
N PRO A 187 -14.64 8.98 -51.74
CA PRO A 187 -14.23 10.03 -50.77
C PRO A 187 -15.46 10.80 -50.22
N VAL A 188 -15.28 11.92 -49.47
CA VAL A 188 -15.90 13.25 -49.74
C VAL A 188 -15.47 14.26 -48.65
N THR A 189 -14.98 15.40 -49.14
CA THR A 189 -14.52 16.62 -48.49
C THR A 189 -15.66 17.54 -48.05
N ALA A 190 -15.43 18.34 -46.99
CA ALA A 190 -15.99 19.69 -46.86
C ALA A 190 -15.15 20.52 -45.86
N GLU A 191 -14.46 21.53 -46.41
CA GLU A 191 -13.74 22.56 -45.68
C GLU A 191 -14.70 23.62 -45.13
N ALA A 192 -14.39 24.15 -43.94
CA ALA A 192 -14.77 25.51 -43.54
C ALA A 192 -13.70 26.08 -42.58
N THR A 193 -12.83 26.94 -43.12
CA THR A 193 -12.10 27.99 -42.39
C THR A 193 -13.14 28.98 -41.83
N VAL A 194 -13.06 29.61 -40.65
CA VAL A 194 -12.08 30.52 -40.00
C VAL A 194 -12.60 30.62 -38.53
N VAL A 195 -11.84 30.78 -37.43
CA VAL A 195 -11.08 31.94 -36.94
C VAL A 195 -10.29 31.49 -35.70
N ASP A 196 -9.00 31.79 -35.67
CA ASP A 196 -8.12 31.65 -34.50
C ASP A 196 -8.59 32.53 -33.33
N ILE A 197 -9.07 31.89 -32.27
CA ILE A 197 -9.08 32.49 -30.93
C ILE A 197 -8.00 31.77 -30.14
N VAL A 198 -6.82 32.41 -30.07
CA VAL A 198 -5.72 32.01 -29.21
C VAL A 198 -6.18 32.17 -27.76
N VAL A 199 -6.66 31.07 -27.16
CA VAL A 199 -6.79 30.94 -25.71
C VAL A 199 -5.42 30.54 -25.19
N PRO A 200 -4.81 31.28 -24.24
CA PRO A 200 -3.48 30.96 -23.75
C PRO A 200 -3.48 29.56 -23.14
N GLU A 201 -2.50 28.74 -23.54
CA GLU A 201 -2.29 27.40 -23.01
C GLU A 201 -2.20 27.44 -21.48
N SER A 202 -3.30 27.11 -20.81
CA SER A 202 -3.27 26.68 -19.43
C SER A 202 -2.45 25.40 -19.41
N LYS A 203 -1.21 25.46 -18.91
CA LYS A 203 -0.39 24.27 -18.61
C LYS A 203 -1.32 23.26 -17.95
N ILE A 204 -1.54 22.12 -18.60
CA ILE A 204 -2.29 21.01 -18.02
C ILE A 204 -1.45 20.54 -16.82
N ILE A 205 -1.82 21.00 -15.62
CA ILE A 205 -1.23 20.52 -14.37
C ILE A 205 -1.70 19.08 -14.24
N LYS A 206 -0.87 18.13 -14.68
CA LYS A 206 -1.13 16.71 -14.46
C LYS A 206 -1.22 16.49 -12.95
N SER A 207 -2.32 15.90 -12.49
CA SER A 207 -2.50 15.55 -11.08
C SER A 207 -1.27 14.79 -10.57
N PRO A 208 -0.73 15.15 -9.38
CA PRO A 208 0.45 14.49 -8.85
C PRO A 208 0.19 12.99 -8.72
N LYS A 209 1.19 12.17 -9.09
CA LYS A 209 1.14 10.72 -8.95
C LYS A 209 1.92 10.33 -7.70
N ALA A 210 1.32 9.52 -6.84
CA ALA A 210 2.01 8.98 -5.68
C ALA A 210 3.21 8.13 -6.12
N GLY A 211 4.35 8.28 -5.44
CA GLY A 211 5.57 7.58 -5.77
C GLY A 211 6.39 8.24 -6.88
N ALA A 212 6.32 9.57 -7.01
CA ALA A 212 7.31 10.30 -7.79
C ALA A 212 8.70 10.18 -7.14
N ASN A 213 9.76 10.30 -7.93
CA ASN A 213 11.12 10.30 -7.40
C ASN A 213 11.30 11.49 -6.44
N ALA A 214 12.03 11.26 -5.35
CA ALA A 214 12.34 12.31 -4.38
C ALA A 214 13.16 13.43 -5.05
N SER A 215 12.88 14.68 -4.66
CA SER A 215 13.68 15.84 -5.07
C SER A 215 15.10 15.74 -4.53
N LYS A 216 16.10 16.21 -5.28
CA LYS A 216 17.51 16.21 -4.87
C LYS A 216 17.74 16.90 -3.52
N GLU A 217 17.05 18.02 -3.28
CA GLU A 217 17.10 18.77 -2.02
C GLU A 217 16.68 17.92 -0.81
N ALA A 218 15.59 17.14 -0.95
CA ALA A 218 15.11 16.27 0.12
C ALA A 218 16.11 15.11 0.39
N ILE A 219 16.70 14.55 -0.67
CA ILE A 219 17.72 13.51 -0.54
C ILE A 219 18.95 14.04 0.21
N GLU A 220 19.41 15.26 -0.12
CA GLU A 220 20.53 15.90 0.58
C GLU A 220 20.21 16.15 2.06
N MET A 221 19.01 16.63 2.37
CA MET A 221 18.54 16.82 3.75
C MET A 221 18.53 15.50 4.55
N TRP A 222 18.09 14.39 3.95
CA TRP A 222 18.10 13.09 4.63
C TRP A 222 19.49 12.49 4.76
N LYS A 223 20.41 12.79 3.84
CA LYS A 223 21.82 12.40 3.98
C LYS A 223 22.49 13.08 5.17
N GLU A 224 22.13 14.34 5.43
CA GLU A 224 22.72 15.12 6.51
C GLU A 224 22.05 14.84 7.88
N ASN A 225 20.72 14.75 7.92
CA ASN A 225 19.96 14.61 9.17
C ASN A 225 19.52 13.18 9.49
N GLY A 226 19.46 12.30 8.49
CA GLY A 226 18.85 10.98 8.60
C GLY A 226 17.32 11.01 8.65
N PHE A 227 16.71 9.84 8.53
CA PHE A 227 15.26 9.67 8.69
C PHE A 227 14.86 9.58 10.15
N SER A 228 13.64 10.02 10.47
CA SER A 228 13.12 10.05 11.84
C SER A 228 12.57 8.70 12.32
N SER A 229 12.12 7.85 11.39
CA SER A 229 11.59 6.51 11.67
C SER A 229 11.70 5.61 10.46
N LEU A 230 11.70 4.30 10.71
CA LEU A 230 11.74 3.26 9.66
C LEU A 230 10.62 2.25 9.84
N ILE A 231 9.91 1.96 8.75
CA ILE A 231 8.99 0.84 8.66
C ILE A 231 9.38 -0.07 7.51
N MET A 232 9.45 -1.37 7.78
CA MET A 232 9.73 -2.37 6.76
C MET A 232 8.65 -3.45 6.73
N ALA A 233 8.15 -3.75 5.53
CA ALA A 233 7.25 -4.85 5.25
C ALA A 233 7.68 -5.52 3.93
N ALA A 234 8.66 -6.42 4.03
CA ALA A 234 9.28 -7.12 2.92
C ALA A 234 9.25 -8.63 3.19
N GLN A 235 8.22 -9.33 2.68
CA GLN A 235 8.08 -10.78 2.89
C GLN A 235 8.97 -11.61 1.96
N ASP A 236 9.32 -11.07 0.80
CA ASP A 236 10.02 -11.79 -0.26
C ASP A 236 11.55 -11.71 -0.13
N GLN A 237 12.06 -11.00 0.87
CA GLN A 237 13.49 -10.76 1.10
C GLN A 237 13.84 -11.02 2.55
N ASP A 238 15.10 -11.40 2.80
CA ASP A 238 15.58 -11.56 4.17
C ASP A 238 15.61 -10.20 4.91
N PRO A 239 14.93 -10.06 6.06
CA PRO A 239 14.84 -8.79 6.78
C PRO A 239 16.20 -8.20 7.16
N TRP A 240 17.18 -9.04 7.49
CA TRP A 240 18.51 -8.59 7.88
C TRP A 240 19.26 -7.96 6.69
N SER A 241 19.18 -8.58 5.51
CA SER A 241 19.84 -8.06 4.30
C SER A 241 19.44 -6.62 3.98
N LEU A 242 18.15 -6.28 4.16
CA LEU A 242 17.64 -4.93 3.97
C LEU A 242 17.91 -4.03 5.17
N ALA A 243 17.74 -4.54 6.39
CA ALA A 243 17.96 -3.75 7.61
C ALA A 243 19.41 -3.24 7.69
N LYS A 244 20.40 -4.04 7.27
CA LYS A 244 21.80 -3.64 7.23
C LYS A 244 22.05 -2.42 6.36
N ASP A 245 21.38 -2.34 5.21
CA ASP A 245 21.54 -1.25 4.24
C ASP A 245 20.74 0.00 4.64
N VAL A 246 19.57 -0.20 5.29
CA VAL A 246 18.59 0.87 5.54
C VAL A 246 18.73 1.51 6.93
N LEU A 247 19.13 0.75 7.97
CA LEU A 247 19.31 1.29 9.32
C LEU A 247 20.35 2.42 9.44
N PRO A 248 21.46 2.43 8.68
CA PRO A 248 22.40 3.55 8.70
C PRO A 248 21.80 4.87 8.19
N LEU A 249 20.70 4.85 7.43
CA LEU A 249 20.03 6.04 6.92
C LEU A 249 19.15 6.72 7.99
N LEU A 250 18.93 6.07 9.13
CA LEU A 250 18.16 6.64 10.22
C LEU A 250 19.01 7.57 11.08
N SER A 251 18.36 8.62 11.59
CA SER A 251 18.90 9.44 12.67
C SER A 251 19.13 8.60 13.94
N TYR A 252 20.08 9.00 14.77
CA TYR A 252 20.26 8.35 16.06
C TYR A 252 19.05 8.56 16.95
N SER A 253 18.72 7.56 17.78
CA SER A 253 17.50 7.52 18.59
C SER A 253 16.19 7.36 17.79
N ALA A 254 16.26 7.20 16.46
CA ALA A 254 15.08 6.89 15.66
C ALA A 254 14.53 5.48 15.97
N PRO A 255 13.22 5.35 16.19
CA PRO A 255 12.58 4.04 16.28
C PRO A 255 12.44 3.41 14.89
N PHE A 256 12.52 2.09 14.84
CA PHE A 256 12.20 1.31 13.65
C PHE A 256 11.31 0.13 14.00
N ALA A 257 10.52 -0.29 13.01
CA ALA A 257 9.68 -1.47 13.13
C ALA A 257 9.68 -2.27 11.83
N ILE A 258 9.90 -3.58 11.94
CA ILE A 258 10.05 -4.52 10.82
C ILE A 258 8.98 -5.60 10.98
N TYR A 259 8.13 -5.72 9.99
CA TYR A 259 7.08 -6.72 9.91
C TYR A 259 7.53 -7.94 9.11
N HIS A 260 7.24 -9.13 9.63
CA HIS A 260 7.40 -10.39 8.89
C HIS A 260 6.33 -11.40 9.28
N GLN A 261 5.88 -12.22 8.33
CA GLN A 261 4.90 -13.28 8.57
C GLN A 261 5.46 -14.37 9.49
N TYR A 262 6.76 -14.64 9.43
CA TYR A 262 7.40 -15.70 10.22
C TYR A 262 8.33 -15.13 11.29
N LEU A 263 8.41 -15.81 12.42
CA LEU A 263 9.25 -15.42 13.57
C LEU A 263 10.74 -15.62 13.27
N GLN A 264 11.11 -16.69 12.58
CA GLN A 264 12.50 -17.12 12.41
C GLN A 264 13.36 -16.05 11.72
N PRO A 265 12.92 -15.40 10.61
CA PRO A 265 13.69 -14.33 9.98
C PRO A 265 13.87 -13.10 10.89
N LEU A 266 12.86 -12.77 11.70
CA LEU A 266 12.98 -11.68 12.67
C LEU A 266 13.92 -12.02 13.82
N ALA A 267 13.93 -13.27 14.29
CA ALA A 267 14.84 -13.72 15.32
C ALA A 267 16.30 -13.65 14.84
N THR A 268 16.57 -14.10 13.61
CA THR A 268 17.90 -13.96 12.97
C THR A 268 18.29 -12.49 12.81
N CYS A 269 17.37 -11.65 12.34
CA CYS A 269 17.61 -10.21 12.21
C CYS A 269 17.91 -9.56 13.57
N MET A 270 17.12 -9.87 14.60
CA MET A 270 17.34 -9.39 15.97
C MET A 270 18.70 -9.81 16.51
N HIS A 271 19.11 -11.06 16.30
CA HIS A 271 20.42 -11.55 16.71
C HIS A 271 21.56 -10.78 16.02
N ASN A 272 21.47 -10.57 14.70
CA ASN A 272 22.48 -9.83 13.95
C ASN A 272 22.55 -8.35 14.37
N LEU A 273 21.40 -7.73 14.69
CA LEU A 273 21.34 -6.36 15.21
C LEU A 273 22.01 -6.23 16.58
N GLN A 274 21.85 -7.24 17.44
CA GLN A 274 22.53 -7.32 18.74
C GLN A 274 24.04 -7.50 18.56
N GLN A 275 24.47 -8.43 17.70
CA GLN A 275 25.89 -8.65 17.41
C GLN A 275 26.57 -7.39 16.86
N GLY A 276 25.89 -6.70 15.93
CA GLY A 276 26.39 -5.46 15.33
C GLY A 276 26.27 -4.22 16.23
N LYS A 277 25.69 -4.35 17.43
CA LYS A 277 25.40 -3.23 18.35
C LYS A 277 24.73 -2.04 17.64
N MET A 278 23.84 -2.33 16.69
CA MET A 278 23.23 -1.29 15.85
C MET A 278 21.98 -0.68 16.50
N ALA A 279 21.33 -1.42 17.39
CA ALA A 279 20.06 -1.03 17.99
C ALA A 279 19.95 -1.49 19.44
N ILE A 280 19.12 -0.79 20.21
CA ILE A 280 18.75 -1.14 21.59
C ILE A 280 17.25 -1.39 21.69
N ASN A 281 16.83 -1.93 22.84
CA ASN A 281 15.42 -2.23 23.14
C ASN A 281 14.75 -3.07 22.05
N LEU A 282 15.48 -4.06 21.54
CA LEU A 282 14.99 -4.96 20.51
C LEU A 282 13.93 -5.90 21.10
N GLN A 283 12.74 -5.89 20.52
CA GLN A 283 11.62 -6.70 20.94
C GLN A 283 10.89 -7.29 19.74
N ILE A 284 10.53 -8.56 19.81
CA ILE A 284 9.63 -9.20 18.85
C ILE A 284 8.27 -9.36 19.52
N THR A 285 7.22 -8.85 18.88
CA THR A 285 5.86 -8.87 19.41
C THR A 285 4.91 -9.48 18.40
N GLU A 286 4.03 -10.36 18.90
CA GLU A 286 2.91 -10.93 18.15
C GLU A 286 1.60 -10.37 18.72
N PRO A 287 0.83 -9.58 17.97
CA PRO A 287 -0.48 -9.12 18.43
C PRO A 287 -1.53 -10.20 18.21
N TRP A 288 -2.41 -10.39 19.20
CA TRP A 288 -3.57 -11.29 19.12
C TRP A 288 -4.86 -10.50 19.10
N LEU A 289 -5.68 -10.72 18.08
CA LEU A 289 -6.97 -10.08 17.92
C LEU A 289 -8.11 -11.10 18.07
N ARG A 290 -9.04 -10.83 18.99
CA ARG A 290 -10.24 -11.65 19.20
C ARG A 290 -11.50 -10.81 19.07
N GLU A 291 -12.29 -11.10 18.04
CA GLU A 291 -13.59 -10.47 17.83
C GLU A 291 -14.68 -11.13 18.68
N TYR A 292 -15.55 -10.29 19.26
CA TYR A 292 -16.67 -10.72 20.09
C TYR A 292 -18.00 -10.35 19.44
N GLN A 293 -18.94 -11.29 19.48
CA GLN A 293 -20.35 -11.00 19.32
C GLN A 293 -20.87 -10.43 20.65
N VAL A 294 -21.42 -9.22 20.62
CA VAL A 294 -22.01 -8.57 21.80
C VAL A 294 -23.49 -8.32 21.53
N LEU A 295 -24.34 -9.22 22.01
CA LEU A 295 -25.79 -9.17 21.83
C LEU A 295 -26.44 -9.72 23.11
N PRO A 296 -27.61 -9.21 23.53
CA PRO A 296 -28.27 -9.64 24.76
C PRO A 296 -28.39 -11.17 24.85
N SER A 297 -27.94 -11.73 25.97
CA SER A 297 -27.96 -13.18 26.28
C SER A 297 -27.26 -14.10 25.25
N ARG A 298 -26.42 -13.56 24.37
CA ARG A 298 -25.64 -14.34 23.38
C ARG A 298 -24.26 -13.73 23.09
N SER A 299 -23.64 -13.16 24.12
CA SER A 299 -22.30 -12.60 24.03
C SER A 299 -21.22 -13.67 24.13
N HIS A 300 -20.43 -13.83 23.08
CA HIS A 300 -19.33 -14.80 23.04
C HIS A 300 -18.31 -14.41 21.95
N PRO A 301 -17.06 -14.89 22.04
CA PRO A 301 -16.10 -14.74 20.94
C PRO A 301 -16.57 -15.43 19.66
N HIS A 302 -16.18 -14.91 18.49
CA HIS A 302 -16.39 -15.64 17.25
C HIS A 302 -15.62 -16.98 17.27
N MET A 303 -16.26 -18.07 16.81
CA MET A 303 -15.69 -19.42 16.87
C MET A 303 -14.61 -19.68 15.82
N GLN A 304 -14.72 -19.05 14.64
CA GLN A 304 -13.74 -19.15 13.56
C GLN A 304 -13.17 -17.78 13.30
N MET A 305 -11.86 -17.64 13.46
CA MET A 305 -11.11 -16.41 13.26
C MET A 305 -9.70 -16.74 12.79
N SER A 306 -9.05 -15.77 12.15
CA SER A 306 -7.63 -15.87 11.82
C SER A 306 -6.82 -15.90 13.11
N SER A 307 -6.08 -16.98 13.33
CA SER A 307 -5.22 -17.11 14.51
C SER A 307 -4.03 -16.15 14.48
N PHE A 308 -3.54 -15.84 13.28
CA PHE A 308 -2.22 -15.25 13.09
C PHE A 308 -2.27 -14.02 12.17
N GLY A 309 -1.51 -12.98 12.52
CA GLY A 309 -1.46 -11.69 11.81
C GLY A 309 -0.05 -11.18 11.51
N GLY A 310 0.98 -12.01 11.74
CA GLY A 310 2.39 -11.68 11.59
C GLY A 310 3.07 -11.23 12.89
N TYR A 311 4.38 -11.05 12.81
CA TYR A 311 5.26 -10.61 13.89
C TYR A 311 5.84 -9.24 13.57
N VAL A 312 6.11 -8.44 14.61
CA VAL A 312 6.78 -7.15 14.49
C VAL A 312 8.03 -7.16 15.36
N LEU A 313 9.20 -6.95 14.74
CA LEU A 313 10.45 -6.63 15.42
C LEU A 313 10.55 -5.11 15.51
N SER A 314 10.75 -4.56 16.71
CA SER A 314 10.99 -3.13 16.89
C SER A 314 12.23 -2.88 17.74
N GLY A 315 12.80 -1.68 17.59
CA GLY A 315 13.96 -1.24 18.34
C GLY A 315 14.27 0.22 18.07
N ILE A 316 15.32 0.71 18.71
CA ILE A 316 15.79 2.10 18.58
C ILE A 316 17.21 2.08 18.02
N ARG A 317 17.45 2.86 16.96
CA ARG A 317 18.79 3.01 16.36
C ARG A 317 19.72 3.72 17.35
N ILE A 318 20.92 3.16 17.55
CA ILE A 318 21.97 3.80 18.36
C ILE A 318 23.17 4.21 17.53
N SER A 319 23.94 5.16 18.06
CA SER A 319 25.25 5.48 17.52
C SER A 319 26.22 4.33 17.79
N THR A 320 26.85 3.84 16.73
CA THR A 320 27.99 2.93 16.82
C THR A 320 29.23 3.75 17.15
N THR A 321 29.52 3.91 18.44
CA THR A 321 30.85 4.28 18.98
C THR A 321 31.72 3.05 19.13
#